data_AF-A0A6V7SBR3-F1
#
_entry.id   AF-A0A6V7SBR3-F1
#
_cell.length_a   1.000
_cell.length_b   1.000
_cell.length_c   1.000
_cell.angle_alpha   90.00
_cell.angle_beta   90.00
_cell.angle_gamma   90.00
#
_symmetry.space_group_name_H-M   'P 1'
#
loop_
_entity.id
_entity.type
_entity.pdbx_description
1 polymer ?
#
loop_
_entity_poly.entity_id
_entity_poly.type
_entity_poly.pdbx_seq_one_letter_code
_entity_poly.pdbx_strand_id
1 'polypeptide(L)'
;MEKDANCQTDTSNISEEIHMSDNLNAILVPYAKNVILFNPGKDCSDEDTIKKNIYVWSKEYFKKLYEESKDDKISLNSNSNGDAFDTGVEGNQIKDKIKKEMEKVTFHINN
;
A
#
# COMPACT_ATOMS: atom_id res chain seq x y z
N MET A 1 24.62 -26.36 39.67
CA MET A 1 24.39 -26.64 38.24
C MET A 1 23.43 -25.58 37.76
N GLU A 2 23.99 -24.49 37.26
CA GLU A 2 23.22 -23.36 36.72
C GLU A 2 22.55 -23.86 35.43
N LYS A 3 21.24 -23.63 35.30
CA LYS A 3 20.49 -24.00 34.11
C LYS A 3 20.71 -22.91 33.07
N ASP A 4 21.53 -23.19 32.07
CA ASP A 4 21.61 -22.37 30.87
C ASP A 4 20.23 -22.35 30.21
N ALA A 5 19.57 -21.21 30.30
CA ALA A 5 18.34 -20.94 29.59
C ALA A 5 18.69 -20.86 28.10
N ASN A 6 18.33 -21.90 27.36
CA ASN A 6 18.44 -21.95 25.91
C ASN A 6 17.47 -20.92 25.30
N CYS A 7 17.90 -19.68 25.17
CA CYS A 7 17.18 -18.63 24.47
C CYS A 7 17.23 -18.91 22.96
N GLN A 8 16.35 -19.77 22.46
CA GLN A 8 16.04 -19.79 21.04
C GLN A 8 15.34 -18.47 20.70
N THR A 9 16.07 -17.57 20.04
CA THR A 9 15.48 -16.44 19.34
C THR A 9 15.22 -16.94 17.92
N ASP A 10 14.07 -17.61 17.74
CA ASP A 10 13.53 -17.84 16.40
C ASP A 10 13.14 -16.47 15.85
N THR A 11 14.13 -15.82 15.23
CA THR A 11 13.93 -14.59 14.47
C THR A 11 13.22 -15.03 13.20
N SER A 12 11.89 -15.12 13.27
CA SER A 12 11.06 -15.37 12.10
C SER A 12 11.46 -14.39 11.00
N ASN A 13 11.84 -14.93 9.85
CA ASN A 13 12.23 -14.14 8.71
C ASN A 13 10.99 -13.43 8.20
N ILE A 14 10.84 -12.14 8.53
CA ILE A 14 9.67 -11.30 8.17
C ILE A 14 9.36 -11.37 6.65
N SER A 15 10.38 -11.64 5.82
CA SER A 15 10.20 -11.82 4.38
C SER A 15 9.34 -13.03 3.99
N GLU A 16 9.27 -14.07 4.83
CA GLU A 16 8.49 -15.29 4.58
C GLU A 16 7.01 -15.12 4.98
N GLU A 17 6.70 -14.11 5.81
CA GLU A 17 5.33 -13.80 6.26
C GLU A 17 4.60 -12.80 5.32
N ILE A 18 5.33 -12.09 4.45
CA ILE A 18 4.73 -11.10 3.56
C ILE A 18 4.22 -11.79 2.29
N HIS A 19 2.92 -12.08 2.27
CA HIS A 19 2.22 -12.51 1.06
C HIS A 19 1.95 -11.32 0.13
N MET A 20 2.64 -11.30 -1.01
CA MET A 20 2.41 -10.32 -2.07
C MET A 20 1.26 -10.76 -2.96
N SER A 21 0.31 -9.86 -3.23
CA SER A 21 -0.80 -10.14 -4.15
C SER A 21 -0.26 -10.29 -5.58
N ASP A 22 -0.68 -11.34 -6.28
CA ASP A 22 -0.34 -11.57 -7.70
C ASP A 22 -0.74 -10.39 -8.60
N ASN A 23 -1.80 -9.66 -8.22
CA ASN A 23 -2.32 -8.53 -8.97
C ASN A 23 -1.55 -7.21 -8.74
N LEU A 24 -0.62 -7.17 -7.77
CA LEU A 24 0.08 -5.94 -7.43
C LEU A 24 0.88 -5.39 -8.62
N ASN A 25 1.57 -6.28 -9.35
CA ASN A 25 2.33 -5.88 -10.54
C ASN A 25 1.42 -5.37 -11.67
N ALA A 26 0.23 -5.98 -11.82
CA ALA A 26 -0.75 -5.55 -12.81
C ALA A 26 -1.29 -4.12 -12.52
N ILE A 27 -1.23 -3.67 -11.27
CA ILE A 27 -1.64 -2.31 -10.87
C ILE A 27 -0.46 -1.33 -10.96
N LEU A 28 0.69 -1.70 -10.42
CA LEU A 28 1.84 -0.79 -10.28
C LEU A 28 2.55 -0.52 -11.61
N VAL A 29 2.64 -1.49 -12.53
CA VAL A 29 3.32 -1.30 -13.81
C VAL A 29 2.59 -0.27 -14.69
N PRO A 30 1.26 -0.34 -14.90
CA PRO A 30 0.53 0.70 -15.63
C PRO A 30 0.62 2.06 -14.95
N TYR A 31 0.52 2.11 -13.62
CA TYR A 31 0.67 3.35 -12.86
C TYR A 31 2.02 4.03 -13.13
N ALA A 32 3.13 3.29 -13.02
CA ALA A 32 4.47 3.83 -13.26
C ALA A 32 4.63 4.35 -14.71
N LYS A 33 4.10 3.62 -15.70
CA LYS A 33 4.07 4.08 -17.10
C LYS A 33 3.33 5.40 -17.25
N ASN A 34 2.19 5.56 -16.58
CA ASN A 34 1.43 6.80 -16.64
C ASN A 34 2.17 7.96 -15.95
N VAL A 35 2.80 7.74 -14.80
CA VAL A 35 3.59 8.79 -14.13
C VAL A 35 4.73 9.27 -15.04
N ILE A 36 5.43 8.36 -15.72
CA ILE A 36 6.50 8.72 -16.67
C ILE A 36 5.93 9.49 -17.87
N LEU A 37 4.81 9.02 -18.43
CA LEU A 37 4.19 9.61 -19.62
C LEU A 37 3.69 11.04 -19.36
N PHE A 38 2.96 11.23 -18.27
CA PHE A 38 2.33 12.51 -17.94
C PHE A 38 3.25 13.45 -17.17
N ASN A 39 4.28 12.92 -16.50
CA ASN A 39 5.26 13.65 -15.71
C ASN A 39 4.64 14.82 -14.91
N PRO A 40 3.80 14.53 -13.90
CA PRO A 40 3.01 15.56 -13.20
C PRO A 40 3.85 16.63 -12.47
N GLY A 41 5.17 16.41 -12.32
CA GLY A 41 6.10 17.39 -11.76
C GLY A 41 6.88 18.21 -12.79
N LYS A 42 6.65 18.02 -14.10
CA LYS A 42 7.53 18.54 -15.17
C LYS A 42 7.79 20.05 -15.10
N ASP A 43 6.76 20.83 -14.80
CA ASP A 43 6.81 22.30 -14.85
C ASP A 43 7.17 22.92 -13.49
N CYS A 44 7.64 22.11 -12.54
CA CYS A 44 8.01 22.53 -11.21
C CYS A 44 9.50 22.28 -10.97
N SER A 45 10.18 23.24 -10.35
CA SER A 45 11.59 23.11 -9.94
C SER A 45 11.75 22.79 -8.45
N ASP A 46 10.71 23.06 -7.67
CA ASP A 46 10.67 22.84 -6.22
C ASP A 46 10.29 21.38 -5.91
N GLU A 47 11.10 20.72 -5.09
CA GLU A 47 10.96 19.29 -4.79
C GLU A 47 9.65 18.99 -4.05
N ASP A 48 9.24 19.84 -3.11
CA ASP A 48 8.01 19.65 -2.34
C ASP A 48 6.77 19.80 -3.23
N THR A 49 6.81 20.75 -4.15
CA THR A 49 5.77 20.94 -5.17
C THR A 49 5.70 19.75 -6.14
N ILE A 50 6.85 19.23 -6.59
CA ILE A 50 6.90 18.02 -7.43
C ILE A 50 6.27 16.83 -6.70
N LYS A 51 6.66 16.59 -5.43
CA LYS A 51 6.10 15.50 -4.61
C LYS A 51 4.60 15.66 -4.42
N LYS A 52 4.13 16.87 -4.12
CA LYS A 52 2.71 17.18 -3.97
C LYS A 52 1.94 16.92 -5.25
N ASN A 53 2.46 17.33 -6.40
CA ASN A 53 1.81 17.12 -7.69
C ASN A 53 1.74 15.63 -8.04
N ILE A 54 2.82 14.88 -7.82
CA ILE A 54 2.81 13.41 -7.98
C ILE A 54 1.75 12.81 -7.06
N TYR A 55 1.73 13.16 -5.77
CA TYR A 55 0.75 12.63 -4.82
C TYR A 55 -0.70 12.88 -5.23
N VAL A 56 -1.04 14.12 -5.61
CA VAL A 56 -2.40 14.48 -6.05
C VAL A 56 -2.77 13.70 -7.32
N TRP A 57 -1.85 13.64 -8.28
CA TRP A 57 -2.06 12.91 -9.53
C TRP A 57 -2.28 11.41 -9.28
N SER A 58 -1.48 10.79 -8.40
CA SER A 58 -1.61 9.39 -8.01
C SER A 58 -2.95 9.11 -7.33
N LYS A 59 -3.41 10.01 -6.46
CA LYS A 59 -4.71 9.87 -5.79
C LYS A 59 -5.85 9.83 -6.81
N GLU A 60 -5.84 10.73 -7.80
CA GLU A 60 -6.86 10.74 -8.86
C GLU A 60 -6.76 9.52 -9.77
N TYR A 61 -5.55 9.09 -10.13
CA TYR A 61 -5.33 7.88 -10.92
C TYR A 61 -5.94 6.63 -10.26
N PHE A 62 -5.62 6.39 -8.98
CA PHE A 62 -6.13 5.20 -8.28
C PHE A 62 -7.62 5.31 -7.96
N LYS A 63 -8.14 6.52 -7.73
CA LYS A 63 -9.58 6.75 -7.59
C LYS A 63 -10.32 6.36 -8.87
N LYS A 64 -9.86 6.82 -10.02
CA LYS A 64 -10.43 6.47 -11.33
C LYS A 64 -10.36 4.96 -11.57
N LEU A 65 -9.20 4.34 -11.33
CA LEU A 65 -9.03 2.88 -11.48
C LEU A 65 -10.02 2.09 -10.59
N TYR A 66 -10.24 2.56 -9.36
CA TYR A 66 -11.19 1.95 -8.44
C TYR A 66 -12.65 2.13 -8.90
N GLU A 67 -13.02 3.30 -9.41
CA GLU A 67 -14.35 3.57 -9.96
C GLU A 67 -14.62 2.70 -11.21
N GLU A 68 -13.68 2.65 -12.16
CA GLU A 68 -13.78 1.80 -13.35
C GLU A 68 -13.93 0.31 -12.99
N SER A 69 -13.21 -0.15 -11.95
CA SER A 69 -13.33 -1.53 -11.47
C SER A 69 -14.69 -1.86 -10.85
N LYS A 70 -15.44 -0.87 -10.39
CA LYS A 70 -16.82 -1.07 -9.89
C LYS A 70 -17.81 -1.18 -11.03
N ASP A 71 -17.62 -0.39 -12.09
CA ASP A 71 -18.48 -0.43 -13.27
C ASP A 71 -18.34 -1.78 -13.99
N ASP A 72 -17.13 -2.35 -14.04
CA ASP A 72 -16.90 -3.69 -14.58
C ASP A 72 -17.61 -4.80 -13.76
N LYS A 73 -17.70 -4.65 -12.43
CA LYS A 73 -18.40 -5.61 -11.54
C LYS A 73 -19.92 -5.58 -11.68
N ILE A 74 -20.52 -4.51 -12.21
CA ILE A 74 -21.97 -4.47 -12.47
C ILE A 74 -22.31 -5.31 -13.71
N SER A 75 -21.35 -5.59 -14.60
CA SER A 75 -21.55 -6.45 -15.78
C SER A 75 -21.28 -7.94 -15.54
N LEU A 76 -20.55 -8.29 -14.47
CA LEU A 76 -20.14 -9.65 -14.11
C LEU A 76 -20.91 -10.15 -12.87
N ASN A 77 -22.23 -10.28 -13.04
CA ASN A 77 -23.14 -11.23 -12.39
C ASN A 77 -23.00 -11.55 -10.88
N SER A 78 -24.14 -11.43 -10.19
CA SER A 78 -24.70 -12.41 -9.24
C SER A 78 -23.76 -13.52 -8.74
N ASN A 79 -23.65 -13.63 -7.41
CA ASN A 79 -22.98 -14.68 -6.62
C ASN A 79 -21.47 -14.55 -6.42
N SER A 80 -21.08 -13.84 -5.37
CA SER A 80 -20.08 -14.38 -4.43
C SER A 80 -20.26 -13.70 -3.07
N ASN A 81 -20.62 -14.51 -2.07
CA ASN A 81 -20.70 -14.10 -0.68
C ASN A 81 -19.40 -13.43 -0.25
N GLY A 82 -19.50 -12.21 0.29
CA GLY A 82 -18.36 -11.52 0.87
C GLY A 82 -17.94 -12.25 2.12
N ASP A 83 -16.78 -12.92 2.06
CA ASP A 83 -16.09 -13.35 3.27
C ASP A 83 -15.73 -12.11 4.07
N ALA A 84 -16.29 -12.06 5.28
CA ALA A 84 -16.03 -11.03 6.24
C ALA A 84 -14.53 -10.97 6.53
N PHE A 85 -13.98 -9.77 6.53
CA PHE A 85 -12.64 -9.53 7.05
C PHE A 85 -12.60 -10.01 8.50
N ASP A 86 -11.90 -11.12 8.74
CA ASP A 86 -11.65 -11.66 10.06
C ASP A 86 -10.81 -10.65 10.84
N THR A 87 -11.46 -9.88 11.71
CA THR A 87 -10.82 -9.00 12.70
C THR A 87 -10.21 -9.86 13.82
N GLY A 88 -9.19 -10.63 13.48
CA GLY A 88 -8.31 -11.30 14.44
C GLY A 88 -7.32 -10.32 15.08
N VAL A 89 -6.90 -10.63 16.31
CA VAL A 89 -5.95 -9.82 17.11
C VAL A 89 -4.62 -9.54 16.39
N GLU A 90 -4.23 -10.41 15.44
CA GLU A 90 -3.05 -10.23 14.58
C GLU A 90 -3.20 -9.11 13.54
N GLY A 91 -4.41 -8.84 13.06
CA GLY A 91 -4.69 -7.73 12.13
C GLY A 91 -4.43 -6.36 12.75
N ASN A 92 -4.60 -6.24 14.08
CA ASN A 92 -4.32 -5.00 14.80
C ASN A 92 -2.81 -4.73 14.92
N GLN A 93 -1.98 -5.76 15.13
CA GLN A 93 -0.52 -5.58 15.23
C GLN A 93 0.12 -5.19 13.90
N ILE A 94 -0.35 -5.75 12.79
CA ILE A 94 0.12 -5.38 11.45
C ILE A 94 -0.28 -3.95 11.12
N LYS A 95 -1.51 -3.55 11.46
CA LYS A 95 -2.01 -2.18 11.31
C LYS A 95 -1.15 -1.16 12.06
N ASP A 96 -0.74 -1.47 13.28
CA ASP A 96 0.11 -0.58 14.09
C ASP A 96 1.54 -0.46 13.54
N LYS A 97 2.11 -1.55 13.01
CA LYS A 97 3.42 -1.51 12.33
C LYS A 97 3.36 -0.66 11.06
N ILE A 98 2.32 -0.83 10.24
CA ILE A 98 2.12 -0.03 9.03
C ILE A 98 1.94 1.44 9.38
N LYS A 99 1.13 1.75 10.40
CA LYS A 99 0.93 3.13 10.87
C LYS A 99 2.25 3.77 11.31
N LYS A 100 3.09 3.04 12.04
CA LYS A 100 4.39 3.53 12.50
C LYS A 100 5.37 3.80 11.36
N GLU A 101 5.39 2.96 10.32
CA GLU A 101 6.20 3.24 9.13
C GLU A 101 5.63 4.42 8.32
N MET A 102 4.31 4.55 8.19
CA MET A 102 3.67 5.70 7.55
C MET A 102 3.95 7.01 8.30
N GLU A 103 4.00 6.98 9.63
CA GLU A 103 4.37 8.12 10.46
C GLU A 103 5.79 8.63 10.17
N LYS A 104 6.73 7.74 9.84
CA LYS A 104 8.10 8.12 9.40
C LYS A 104 8.13 8.77 8.02
N VAL A 105 7.11 8.54 7.20
CA VAL A 105 6.96 9.12 5.85
C VAL A 105 6.16 10.44 5.92
N THR A 106 5.65 10.84 7.09
CA THR A 106 4.88 12.08 7.25
C THR A 106 5.77 13.31 7.07
N PHE A 107 5.55 14.02 5.97
CA PHE A 107 6.13 15.34 5.73
C PHE A 107 5.49 16.36 6.68
N HIS A 108 6.33 17.08 7.43
CA HIS A 108 5.88 18.20 8.25
C HIS A 108 5.55 19.37 7.32
N ILE A 109 4.27 19.50 6.97
CA ILE A 109 3.73 20.71 6.33
C ILE A 109 3.70 21.78 7.42
N ASN A 110 4.76 22.57 7.51
CA ASN A 110 4.72 23.82 8.25
C ASN A 110 4.04 24.86 7.36
N ASN A 111 2.91 25.36 7.84
CA ASN A 111 2.08 26.36 7.18
C ASN A 111 2.73 27.75 7.29
#